data_AF-A0A662EVL1-F1
#
_entry.id   AF-A0A662EVL1-F1
#
_cell.length_a   1.000
_cell.length_b   1.000
_cell.length_c   1.000
_cell.angle_alpha   90.00
_cell.angle_beta   90.00
_cell.angle_gamma   90.00
#
_symmetry.space_group_name_H-M   'P 1'
#
loop_
_entity.id
_entity.type
_entity.pdbx_description
1 polymer ?
#
loop_
_entity_poly.entity_id
_entity_poly.type
_entity_poly.pdbx_seq_one_letter_code
_entity_poly.pdbx_strand_id
1 'polypeptide(L)'
;TSTEKLEEALSILRDVLGSHPSTGQYRAYFNRFGDFSLNILVQHWCKVMDYDAYLKALEEINLEIKRRFEAAGLEFAFPTQTIELKRQPSVSPEEVVRGDPNPHYEGADDGAANGE
;
A
#
# COMPACT_ATOMS: atom_id res chain seq x y z
N THR A 1 10.61 7.31 -3.61
CA THR A 1 11.12 7.18 -4.98
C THR A 1 11.24 8.55 -5.62
N SER A 2 12.36 8.87 -6.26
CA SER A 2 12.54 10.13 -7.01
C SER A 2 11.86 10.07 -8.38
N THR A 3 11.69 11.23 -9.03
CA THR A 3 11.16 11.30 -10.40
C THR A 3 12.02 10.53 -11.40
N GLU A 4 13.35 10.67 -11.36
CA GLU A 4 14.26 9.90 -12.22
C GLU A 4 14.07 8.39 -12.07
N LYS A 5 13.91 7.90 -10.83
CA LYS A 5 13.66 6.48 -10.58
C LYS A 5 12.30 6.04 -11.11
N LEU A 6 11.29 6.91 -11.06
CA LEU A 6 9.97 6.63 -11.63
C LEU A 6 10.02 6.58 -13.17
N GLU A 7 10.78 7.46 -13.80
CA GLU A 7 11.01 7.45 -15.25
C GLU A 7 11.80 6.21 -15.68
N GLU A 8 12.83 5.82 -14.93
CA GLU A 8 13.58 4.58 -15.13
C GLU A 8 12.66 3.35 -15.03
N ALA A 9 11.80 3.29 -14.01
CA ALA A 9 10.82 2.22 -13.86
C ALA A 9 9.87 2.13 -15.07
N LEU A 10 9.36 3.27 -15.55
CA LEU A 10 8.51 3.33 -16.74
C LEU A 10 9.24 2.88 -18.01
N SER A 11 10.51 3.25 -18.17
CA SER A 11 11.34 2.79 -19.29
C SER A 11 11.51 1.28 -19.26
N ILE A 12 11.90 0.72 -18.11
CA ILE A 12 12.06 -0.73 -17.92
C ILE A 12 10.77 -1.47 -18.26
N LEU A 13 9.62 -1.01 -17.75
CA LEU A 13 8.32 -1.63 -18.02
C LEU A 13 7.99 -1.63 -19.51
N ARG A 14 8.19 -0.50 -20.20
CA ARG A 14 7.92 -0.38 -21.64
C ARG A 14 8.85 -1.25 -22.47
N ASP A 15 10.12 -1.32 -22.10
CA ASP A 15 11.12 -2.15 -22.78
C ASP A 15 10.80 -3.64 -22.65
N VAL A 16 10.50 -4.11 -21.43
CA VAL A 16 10.18 -5.52 -21.20
C VAL A 16 8.91 -5.93 -21.93
N LEU A 17 7.85 -5.10 -21.85
CA LEU A 17 6.60 -5.37 -22.58
C LEU A 17 6.80 -5.35 -24.10
N GLY A 18 7.51 -4.35 -24.62
CA GLY A 18 7.75 -4.22 -26.06
C GLY A 18 8.68 -5.28 -26.65
N SER A 19 9.57 -5.86 -25.84
CA SER A 19 10.52 -6.88 -26.28
C SER A 19 9.97 -8.31 -26.20
N HIS A 20 8.91 -8.53 -25.41
CA HIS A 20 8.39 -9.88 -25.21
C HIS A 20 7.58 -10.37 -26.42
N PRO A 21 7.86 -11.56 -26.99
CA PRO A 21 7.25 -12.00 -28.25
C PRO A 21 5.72 -12.14 -28.16
N SER A 22 5.22 -12.60 -27.02
CA SER A 22 3.79 -12.79 -26.76
C SER A 22 3.02 -11.49 -26.50
N THR A 23 3.69 -10.33 -26.42
CA THR A 23 3.04 -9.04 -26.13
C THR A 23 2.63 -8.32 -27.41
N GLY A 24 1.34 -7.96 -27.49
CA GLY A 24 0.75 -7.11 -28.53
C GLY A 24 0.83 -5.63 -28.15
N GLN A 25 -0.29 -4.91 -28.25
CA GLN A 25 -0.35 -3.53 -27.76
C GLN A 25 -0.04 -3.51 -26.26
N TYR A 26 0.59 -2.44 -25.78
CA TYR A 26 0.92 -2.27 -24.37
C TYR A 26 0.94 -0.80 -23.97
N ARG A 27 0.87 -0.57 -22.67
CA ARG A 27 0.93 0.75 -22.04
C ARG A 27 1.47 0.63 -20.62
N ALA A 28 2.31 1.59 -20.25
CA ALA A 28 2.79 1.79 -18.89
C ALA A 28 2.84 3.29 -18.60
N TYR A 29 2.08 3.74 -17.61
CA TYR A 29 1.96 5.15 -17.23
C TYR A 29 1.86 5.31 -15.72
N PHE A 30 2.64 6.23 -15.16
CA PHE A 30 2.38 6.71 -13.81
C PHE A 30 0.99 7.37 -13.80
N ASN A 31 0.05 6.82 -13.04
CA ASN A 31 -1.35 7.19 -13.14
C ASN A 31 -1.92 7.84 -11.88
N ARG A 32 -1.38 7.51 -10.70
CA ARG A 32 -1.92 8.04 -9.44
C ARG A 32 -0.92 7.97 -8.30
N PHE A 33 -1.04 8.92 -7.37
CA PHE A 33 -0.50 8.81 -6.02
C PHE A 33 -1.44 7.94 -5.16
N GLY A 34 -0.91 6.88 -4.54
CA GLY A 34 -1.62 6.05 -3.57
C GLY A 34 -1.22 6.41 -2.14
N ASP A 35 -1.99 5.92 -1.16
CA ASP A 35 -1.77 6.24 0.26
C ASP A 35 -0.37 5.84 0.76
N PHE A 36 0.20 4.77 0.20
CA PHE A 36 1.51 4.25 0.54
C PHE A 36 2.38 3.95 -0.70
N SER A 37 2.01 4.47 -1.88
CA SER A 37 2.63 4.05 -3.15
C SER A 37 2.58 5.11 -4.27
N LEU A 38 3.48 4.98 -5.24
CA LEU A 38 3.37 5.64 -6.54
C LEU A 38 2.88 4.61 -7.55
N ASN A 39 1.67 4.79 -8.07
CA ASN A 39 1.04 3.76 -8.89
C ASN A 39 1.38 3.95 -10.37
N ILE A 40 1.83 2.87 -10.99
CA ILE A 40 1.99 2.75 -12.43
C ILE A 40 0.91 1.81 -12.95
N LEU A 41 0.08 2.31 -13.88
CA LEU A 41 -0.83 1.49 -14.66
C LEU A 41 -0.03 0.74 -15.72
N VAL A 42 -0.04 -0.59 -15.67
CA VAL A 42 0.56 -1.47 -16.67
C VAL A 42 -0.52 -2.32 -17.30
N GLN A 43 -0.65 -2.27 -18.63
CA GLN A 43 -1.61 -3.09 -19.37
C GLN A 43 -0.98 -3.53 -20.69
N HIS A 44 -1.22 -4.78 -21.07
CA HIS A 44 -0.84 -5.28 -22.38
C HIS A 44 -1.85 -6.32 -22.87
N TRP A 45 -1.87 -6.54 -24.18
CA TRP A 45 -2.67 -7.60 -24.79
C TRP A 45 -1.75 -8.77 -25.13
N CYS A 46 -2.15 -9.98 -24.77
CA CYS A 46 -1.42 -11.19 -25.15
C CYS A 46 -1.80 -11.62 -26.57
N LYS A 47 -0.82 -12.05 -27.36
CA LYS A 47 -1.02 -12.57 -28.72
C LYS A 47 -1.42 -14.04 -28.74
N VAL A 48 -1.18 -14.77 -27.66
CA VAL A 48 -1.48 -16.21 -27.58
C VAL A 48 -2.85 -16.45 -26.97
N MET A 49 -3.56 -17.44 -27.50
CA MET A 49 -4.90 -17.86 -27.03
C MET A 49 -4.83 -19.13 -26.17
N ASP A 50 -3.72 -19.86 -26.23
CA ASP A 50 -3.47 -21.00 -25.35
C ASP A 50 -3.19 -20.51 -23.92
N TYR A 51 -3.85 -21.14 -22.95
CA TYR A 51 -3.83 -20.67 -21.57
C TYR A 51 -2.48 -20.92 -20.88
N ASP A 52 -1.87 -22.08 -21.11
CA ASP A 52 -0.57 -22.41 -20.51
C ASP A 52 0.54 -21.52 -21.10
N ALA A 53 0.51 -21.27 -22.41
CA ALA A 53 1.41 -20.33 -23.06
C ALA A 53 1.22 -18.88 -22.56
N TYR A 54 -0.04 -18.48 -22.28
CA TYR A 54 -0.33 -17.19 -21.67
C TYR A 54 0.27 -17.08 -20.26
N LEU A 55 0.07 -18.10 -19.41
CA LEU A 55 0.60 -18.12 -18.05
C LEU A 55 2.13 -18.05 -18.05
N LYS A 56 2.77 -18.80 -18.95
CA LYS A 56 4.22 -18.76 -19.12
C LYS A 56 4.72 -17.38 -19.54
N ALA A 57 4.07 -16.75 -20.52
CA ALA A 57 4.43 -15.39 -20.93
C ALA A 57 4.24 -14.37 -19.80
N LEU A 58 3.19 -14.51 -19.01
CA LEU A 58 2.94 -13.66 -17.84
C LEU A 58 4.05 -13.81 -16.79
N GLU A 59 4.47 -15.04 -16.50
CA GLU A 59 5.59 -15.33 -15.59
C GLU A 59 6.90 -14.72 -16.10
N GLU A 60 7.24 -14.96 -17.37
CA GLU A 60 8.46 -14.44 -18.02
C GLU A 60 8.52 -12.91 -17.96
N ILE A 61 7.42 -12.22 -18.29
CA ILE A 61 7.32 -10.76 -18.22
C ILE A 61 7.51 -10.27 -16.77
N ASN A 62 6.79 -10.85 -15.81
CA ASN A 62 6.82 -10.39 -14.43
C ASN A 62 8.18 -10.63 -13.75
N LEU A 63 8.81 -11.78 -14.01
CA LEU A 63 10.13 -12.09 -13.49
C LEU A 63 11.20 -11.16 -14.09
N GLU A 64 11.11 -10.82 -15.37
CA GLU A 64 12.05 -9.90 -15.99
C GLU A 64 11.87 -8.47 -15.46
N ILE A 65 10.64 -8.00 -15.28
CA ILE A 65 10.37 -6.72 -14.60
C ILE A 65 10.99 -6.72 -13.20
N LYS A 66 10.73 -7.78 -12.41
CA LYS A 66 11.26 -7.92 -11.05
C LYS A 66 12.78 -7.87 -11.04
N ARG A 67 13.45 -8.63 -11.90
CA ARG A 67 14.92 -8.67 -12.01
C ARG A 67 15.51 -7.32 -12.38
N ARG A 68 14.93 -6.62 -13.36
CA ARG A 68 15.43 -5.29 -13.78
C ARG A 68 15.14 -4.21 -12.74
N PHE A 69 14.02 -4.30 -12.02
CA PHE A 69 13.72 -3.41 -10.89
C PHE A 69 14.72 -3.60 -9.76
N GLU A 70 15.04 -4.84 -9.38
CA GLU A 70 16.08 -5.12 -8.38
C GLU A 70 17.44 -4.57 -8.79
N ALA A 71 17.85 -4.80 -10.04
CA ALA A 71 19.11 -4.28 -10.58
C ALA A 71 19.17 -2.75 -10.59
N ALA A 72 18.03 -2.08 -10.74
CA ALA A 72 17.91 -0.63 -10.68
C ALA A 72 17.69 -0.07 -9.25
N GLY A 73 17.62 -0.92 -8.22
CA GLY A 73 17.29 -0.49 -6.85
C GLY A 73 15.87 0.05 -6.71
N LEU A 74 14.94 -0.43 -7.53
CA LEU A 74 13.51 -0.10 -7.46
C LEU A 74 12.80 -1.15 -6.62
N GLU A 75 12.26 -0.71 -5.49
CA GLU A 75 11.53 -1.56 -4.56
C GLU A 75 10.02 -1.43 -4.77
N PHE A 76 9.29 -2.53 -4.57
CA PHE A 76 7.83 -2.49 -4.52
C PHE A 76 7.37 -1.88 -3.20
N ALA A 77 6.36 -1.01 -3.29
CA ALA A 77 5.75 -0.42 -2.11
C ALA A 77 4.95 -1.48 -1.33
N PHE A 78 5.25 -1.58 -0.03
CA PHE A 78 4.40 -2.27 0.93
C PHE A 78 3.55 -1.25 1.68
N PRO A 79 2.33 -1.60 2.13
CA PRO A 79 1.60 -0.73 3.05
C PRO A 79 2.45 -0.46 4.30
N THR A 80 2.68 0.80 4.63
CA THR A 80 3.46 1.21 5.80
C THR A 80 2.65 2.12 6.71
N GLN A 81 2.77 1.95 8.02
CA GLN A 81 2.20 2.87 9.00
C GLN A 81 3.29 3.40 9.93
N THR A 82 3.24 4.70 10.22
CA THR A 82 4.07 5.30 11.27
C THR A 82 3.25 5.35 12.55
N ILE A 83 3.74 4.71 13.62
CA ILE A 83 3.09 4.70 14.93
C ILE A 83 3.84 5.68 15.85
N GLU A 84 3.16 6.75 16.24
CA GLU A 84 3.66 7.73 17.20
C GLU A 84 3.27 7.33 18.63
N LEU A 85 4.23 6.83 19.41
CA LEU A 85 4.00 6.41 20.80
C LEU A 85 4.16 7.58 21.76
N LYS A 86 3.04 8.04 22.34
CA LYS A 86 3.07 9.02 23.43
C LYS A 86 3.14 8.29 24.77
N ARG A 87 4.21 8.49 25.54
CA ARG A 87 4.28 8.04 26.93
C ARG A 87 3.27 8.86 27.74
N GLN A 88 2.22 8.23 28.25
CA GLN A 88 1.40 8.87 29.28
C GLN A 88 2.27 9.13 30.52
N PRO A 89 2.11 10.28 31.20
CA PRO A 89 2.77 10.50 32.47
C PRO A 89 2.36 9.38 33.42
N SER A 90 3.35 8.72 34.02
CA SER A 90 3.11 7.75 35.07
C SER A 90 2.44 8.46 36.23
N VAL A 91 1.19 8.10 36.55
CA VAL A 91 0.55 8.53 37.78
C VAL A 91 1.38 7.96 38.93
N SER A 92 1.85 8.83 39.81
CA SER A 92 2.63 8.40 40.96
C SER A 92 1.71 7.61 41.92
N PRO A 93 2.18 6.53 42.58
CA PRO A 93 1.35 5.78 43.52
C PRO A 93 0.72 6.66 44.63
N GLU A 94 1.34 7.80 44.95
CA GLU A 94 0.85 8.75 45.95
C GLU A 94 -0.43 9.51 45.52
N GLU A 95 -0.68 9.68 44.22
CA GLU A 95 -1.90 10.33 43.71
C GLU A 95 -3.11 9.38 43.72
N VAL A 96 -2.88 8.07 43.60
CA VAL A 96 -3.94 7.04 43.69
C VAL A 96 -4.49 6.92 45.11
N VAL A 97 -3.68 7.22 46.12
CA VAL A 97 -4.04 7.10 47.55
C VAL A 97 -4.91 8.28 48.04
N ARG A 98 -4.95 9.41 47.33
CA ARG A 98 -5.72 10.60 47.74
C ARG A 98 -7.12 10.71 47.14
N GLY A 99 -7.48 9.84 46.19
CA GLY A 99 -8.85 9.76 45.66
C GLY A 99 -9.69 8.82 46.52
N ASP A 100 -10.91 9.25 46.89
CA ASP A 100 -11.88 8.45 47.63
C ASP A 100 -11.93 7.00 47.11
N PRO A 101 -11.93 5.97 47.99
CA PRO A 101 -11.78 4.58 47.61
C PRO A 101 -12.99 3.97 46.87
N ASN A 102 -13.96 4.79 46.44
CA ASN A 102 -15.11 4.31 45.69
C ASN A 102 -15.65 5.41 44.75
N PRO A 103 -15.33 5.41 43.44
CA PRO A 103 -16.18 6.10 42.49
C PRO A 103 -17.50 5.32 42.46
N HIS A 104 -18.51 5.83 43.17
CA HIS A 104 -19.88 5.46 42.86
C HIS A 104 -20.09 5.72 41.37
N TYR A 105 -20.18 4.66 40.57
CA TYR A 105 -20.82 4.76 39.26
C TYR A 105 -22.28 5.09 39.56
N GLU A 106 -22.60 6.39 39.64
CA GLU A 106 -23.99 6.83 39.60
C GLU A 106 -24.59 6.29 38.31
N GLY A 107 -25.61 5.45 38.49
CA GLY A 107 -26.32 4.80 37.41
C GLY A 107 -26.78 5.83 36.40
N ALA A 108 -26.77 5.42 35.13
CA ALA A 108 -27.57 6.07 34.11
C ALA A 108 -29.00 6.23 34.66
N ASP A 109 -29.37 7.48 34.93
CA ASP A 109 -30.71 7.86 35.34
C ASP A 109 -31.61 7.72 34.12
N ASP A 110 -32.45 6.68 34.17
CA ASP A 110 -33.63 6.53 33.31
C ASP A 110 -34.59 7.69 33.62
N GLY A 111 -34.56 8.76 32.83
CA GLY A 111 -35.33 9.96 33.12
C GLY A 111 -35.78 10.71 31.86
N ALA A 112 -36.94 10.34 31.36
CA ALA A 112 -37.66 10.99 30.27
C ALA A 112 -37.70 12.53 30.36
N ALA A 113 -37.46 13.19 29.22
CA ALA A 113 -37.90 14.55 28.99
C ALA A 113 -38.95 14.54 27.86
N ASN A 114 -40.22 14.73 28.24
CA ASN A 114 -41.32 15.14 27.38
C ASN A 114 -41.62 16.63 27.62
N GLY A 115 -41.97 17.36 26.55
CA GLY A 115 -42.61 18.68 26.53
C GLY A 115 -41.69 19.77 25.98
N GLU A 116 -42.01 20.55 24.95
CA GLU A 116 -43.29 20.93 24.30
C GLU A 116 -43.20 20.91 22.76
#